data_AF-A0A1L9SGR8-F1
#
_entry.id   AF-A0A1L9SGR8-F1
#
_cell.length_a   1.000
_cell.length_b   1.000
_cell.length_c   1.000
_cell.angle_alpha   90.00
_cell.angle_beta   90.00
_cell.angle_gamma   90.00
#
_symmetry.space_group_name_H-M   'P 1'
#
loop_
_entity.id
_entity.type
_entity.pdbx_description
1 polymer ?
#
loop_
_entity_poly.entity_id
_entity_poly.type
_entity_poly.pdbx_seq_one_letter_code
_entity_poly.pdbx_strand_id
1 'polypeptide(L)'
;MRSFYALIPAAAIVGGAVASTTEESDSWYFGNSMFYLGPPTSGIDIIKATYSIVPPSVPCGYTSPDNEDPVWVSVWVGASSSESSDSTDLYQPLFNWSPNQELQGCPASVSEWCVAASTYTPAEQVSADYVTVPQSTQVDFEISVVDDEVYQVVTMGGKVISKLTNSLDSGLQYLMSSDECYTGSDGACGTLDAWTITNLTVTLSGADEKFGDTIALYGSMTSASLTTSDDGTTWHTDYLDVKLVDFDDTADLDD
;
A
#
# COMPACT_ATOMS: atom_id res chain seq x y z
N MET A 1 7.47 28.53 -15.38
CA MET A 1 6.53 29.39 -14.61
C MET A 1 5.25 28.59 -14.48
N ARG A 2 5.00 28.05 -13.29
CA ARG A 2 3.82 27.22 -12.98
C ARG A 2 2.60 28.14 -12.91
N SER A 3 1.55 27.82 -13.66
CA SER A 3 0.28 28.54 -13.63
C SER A 3 -0.49 28.15 -12.36
N PHE A 4 -0.92 29.18 -11.64
CA PHE A 4 -1.85 29.10 -10.53
C PHE A 4 -3.26 28.78 -11.06
N TYR A 5 -3.95 27.78 -10.50
CA TYR A 5 -5.40 27.68 -10.64
C TYR A 5 -6.08 28.42 -9.49
N ALA A 6 -6.79 29.48 -9.86
CA ALA A 6 -7.69 30.21 -9.00
C ALA A 6 -9.08 29.56 -9.04
N LEU A 7 -9.66 29.31 -7.87
CA LEU A 7 -11.08 29.00 -7.69
C LEU A 7 -11.93 30.25 -8.02
N ILE A 8 -12.97 30.10 -8.84
CA ILE A 8 -14.12 31.02 -8.88
C ILE A 8 -15.40 30.18 -9.00
N PRO A 9 -16.45 30.43 -8.19
CA PRO A 9 -17.71 29.71 -8.23
C PRO A 9 -18.69 30.34 -9.24
N ALA A 10 -19.51 29.53 -9.91
CA ALA A 10 -20.75 30.00 -10.53
C ALA A 10 -21.77 28.87 -10.72
N ALA A 11 -23.00 29.11 -10.27
CA ALA A 11 -24.15 28.24 -10.46
C ALA A 11 -25.05 28.70 -11.62
N ALA A 12 -25.60 27.71 -12.34
CA ALA A 12 -26.98 27.57 -12.84
C ALA A 12 -27.28 27.54 -14.37
N ILE A 13 -27.51 26.31 -14.87
CA ILE A 13 -28.60 25.71 -15.73
C ILE A 13 -29.04 26.40 -17.05
N VAL A 14 -28.94 25.67 -18.19
CA VAL A 14 -30.05 25.09 -19.04
C VAL A 14 -29.51 24.66 -20.43
N GLY A 15 -29.56 23.35 -20.70
CA GLY A 15 -30.10 22.72 -21.91
C GLY A 15 -29.40 22.90 -23.27
N GLY A 16 -28.71 21.84 -23.72
CA GLY A 16 -28.46 21.60 -25.16
C GLY A 16 -27.15 20.88 -25.46
N ALA A 17 -27.24 19.56 -25.66
CA ALA A 17 -26.20 18.68 -26.21
C ALA A 17 -24.78 18.87 -25.65
N VAL A 18 -24.52 18.31 -24.46
CA VAL A 18 -23.16 17.94 -24.09
C VAL A 18 -22.75 16.78 -24.99
N ALA A 19 -21.86 17.07 -25.94
CA ALA A 19 -20.94 16.05 -26.41
C ALA A 19 -20.34 15.40 -25.16
N SER A 20 -20.52 14.10 -25.02
CA SER A 20 -19.80 13.29 -24.03
C SER A 20 -18.32 13.43 -24.34
N THR A 21 -17.67 14.39 -23.71
CA THR A 21 -16.25 14.27 -23.40
C THR A 21 -16.18 13.07 -22.47
N THR A 22 -15.77 11.92 -23.00
CA THR A 22 -15.10 10.92 -22.20
C THR A 22 -13.88 11.63 -21.62
N GLU A 23 -14.05 12.24 -20.44
CA GLU A 23 -12.90 12.41 -19.57
C GLU A 23 -12.51 10.97 -19.21
N GLU A 24 -11.47 10.47 -19.86
CA GLU A 24 -10.77 9.29 -19.39
C GLU A 24 -10.24 9.66 -18.01
N SER A 25 -11.03 9.32 -17.01
CA SER A 25 -10.65 9.53 -15.62
C SER A 25 -9.48 8.59 -15.37
N ASP A 26 -8.34 9.16 -15.01
CA ASP A 26 -7.30 8.48 -14.24
C ASP A 26 -7.96 7.51 -13.27
N SER A 27 -7.83 6.21 -13.53
CA SER A 27 -8.51 5.19 -12.74
C SER A 27 -7.51 4.53 -11.82
N TRP A 28 -7.80 4.61 -10.52
CA TRP A 28 -7.15 3.79 -9.53
C TRP A 28 -7.91 2.48 -9.45
N TYR A 29 -7.19 1.39 -9.66
CA TYR A 29 -7.66 0.04 -9.43
C TYR A 29 -6.91 -0.51 -8.22
N PHE A 30 -7.67 -1.05 -7.27
CA PHE A 30 -7.13 -1.75 -6.11
C PHE A 30 -7.25 -3.24 -6.40
N GLY A 31 -6.12 -3.93 -6.37
CA GLY A 31 -5.97 -5.36 -6.59
C GLY A 31 -6.98 -6.18 -5.80
N ASN A 32 -7.45 -7.27 -6.39
CA ASN A 32 -8.33 -8.24 -5.73
C ASN A 32 -7.59 -9.09 -4.67
N SER A 33 -6.53 -8.58 -4.04
CA SER A 33 -5.72 -9.29 -3.03
C SER A 33 -5.34 -8.34 -1.90
N MET A 34 -6.10 -8.44 -0.82
CA MET A 34 -5.91 -7.59 0.36
C MET A 34 -6.16 -8.41 1.64
N PHE A 35 -5.35 -8.15 2.67
CA PHE A 35 -5.67 -8.61 4.01
C PHE A 35 -5.99 -7.42 4.91
N TYR A 36 -6.82 -7.68 5.91
CA TYR A 36 -7.03 -6.81 7.06
C TYR A 36 -6.74 -7.61 8.32
N LEU A 37 -6.09 -6.97 9.28
CA LEU A 37 -5.86 -7.51 10.60
C LEU A 37 -6.16 -6.41 11.62
N GLY A 38 -7.13 -6.68 12.48
CA GLY A 38 -7.70 -5.72 13.43
C GLY A 38 -9.20 -5.48 13.24
N PRO A 39 -9.81 -4.66 14.11
CA PRO A 39 -9.18 -3.97 15.21
C PRO A 39 -8.94 -4.90 16.41
N PRO A 40 -7.93 -4.62 17.27
CA PRO A 40 -7.85 -5.24 18.59
C PRO A 40 -9.05 -4.81 19.47
N THR A 41 -9.20 -5.50 20.60
CA THR A 41 -10.21 -5.17 21.61
C THR A 41 -10.01 -3.74 22.11
N SER A 42 -11.13 -3.03 22.36
CA SER A 42 -11.14 -1.62 22.75
C SER A 42 -10.11 -1.27 23.85
N GLY A 43 -9.30 -0.25 23.57
CA GLY A 43 -8.25 0.25 24.48
C GLY A 43 -6.88 -0.41 24.28
N ILE A 44 -6.74 -1.25 23.25
CA ILE A 44 -5.48 -1.83 22.79
C ILE A 44 -5.20 -1.26 21.41
N ASP A 45 -3.92 -1.04 21.09
CA ASP A 45 -3.45 -0.52 19.82
C ASP A 45 -2.37 -1.44 19.27
N ILE A 46 -2.20 -1.44 17.95
CA ILE A 46 -1.00 -2.00 17.30
C ILE A 46 0.15 -1.02 17.55
N ILE A 47 1.21 -1.48 18.22
CA ILE A 47 2.39 -0.65 18.51
C ILE A 47 3.60 -1.02 17.68
N LYS A 48 3.59 -2.20 17.05
CA LYS A 48 4.64 -2.63 16.14
C LYS A 48 4.13 -3.65 15.15
N ALA A 49 4.54 -3.53 13.89
CA ALA A 49 4.45 -4.56 12.88
C ALA A 49 5.80 -4.72 12.18
N THR A 50 6.25 -5.95 11.99
CA THR A 50 7.45 -6.27 11.20
C THR A 50 7.15 -7.39 10.22
N TYR A 51 7.68 -7.30 9.01
CA TYR A 51 7.49 -8.30 7.97
C TYR A 51 8.58 -8.20 6.91
N SER A 52 8.66 -9.20 6.04
CA SER A 52 9.61 -9.25 4.94
C SER A 52 8.92 -9.57 3.63
N ILE A 53 9.31 -8.89 2.55
CA ILE A 53 8.80 -9.14 1.20
C ILE A 53 9.99 -9.28 0.26
N VAL A 54 9.96 -10.29 -0.61
CA VAL A 54 10.71 -10.28 -1.86
C VAL A 54 9.74 -9.74 -2.90
N PRO A 55 9.98 -8.58 -3.51
CA PRO A 55 9.01 -8.02 -4.45
C PRO A 55 8.81 -8.98 -5.63
N PRO A 56 7.58 -9.07 -6.17
CA PRO A 56 7.30 -9.87 -7.36
C PRO A 56 8.12 -9.42 -8.56
N SER A 57 8.08 -10.20 -9.65
CA SER A 57 8.43 -9.67 -10.96
C SER A 57 7.64 -8.39 -11.23
N VAL A 58 8.25 -7.42 -11.93
CA VAL A 58 7.52 -6.23 -12.38
C VAL A 58 6.31 -6.62 -13.24
N PRO A 59 5.24 -5.79 -13.28
CA PRO A 59 4.02 -6.11 -14.00
C PRO A 59 4.24 -6.54 -15.46
N CYS A 60 3.48 -7.54 -15.89
CA CYS A 60 3.51 -8.09 -17.24
C CYS A 60 2.22 -7.75 -17.98
N GLY A 61 2.32 -7.44 -19.27
CA GLY A 61 1.15 -7.16 -20.12
C GLY A 61 0.60 -5.74 -20.00
N TYR A 62 1.26 -4.87 -19.23
CA TYR A 62 0.86 -3.47 -19.08
C TYR A 62 0.82 -2.71 -20.41
N THR A 63 -0.05 -1.71 -20.50
CA THR A 63 -0.08 -0.72 -21.58
C THR A 63 0.03 0.68 -20.99
N SER A 64 0.91 1.51 -21.56
CA SER A 64 1.14 2.89 -21.12
C SER A 64 1.27 3.78 -22.36
N PRO A 65 0.16 4.26 -22.93
CA PRO A 65 0.17 5.00 -24.19
C PRO A 65 0.77 6.40 -24.03
N ASP A 66 0.58 7.05 -22.88
CA ASP A 66 1.25 8.29 -22.51
C ASP A 66 2.48 8.01 -21.63
N ASN A 67 3.60 8.65 -21.96
CA ASN A 67 4.84 8.55 -21.18
C ASN A 67 4.96 9.66 -20.12
N GLU A 68 4.18 10.74 -20.25
CA GLU A 68 4.11 11.85 -19.30
C GLU A 68 3.08 11.59 -18.18
N ASP A 69 2.22 10.59 -18.39
CA ASP A 69 1.25 10.07 -17.42
C ASP A 69 1.19 8.54 -17.49
N PRO A 70 2.30 7.86 -17.15
CA PRO A 70 2.42 6.43 -17.31
C PRO A 70 1.67 5.68 -16.21
N VAL A 71 1.36 4.41 -16.48
CA VAL A 71 0.86 3.51 -15.44
C VAL A 71 1.81 3.45 -14.24
N TRP A 72 1.26 3.20 -13.08
CA TRP A 72 2.02 3.05 -11.84
C TRP A 72 1.43 1.93 -11.00
N VAL A 73 2.29 1.06 -10.47
CA VAL A 73 1.90 -0.01 -9.57
C VAL A 73 2.57 0.16 -8.21
N SER A 74 1.77 0.07 -7.15
CA SER A 74 2.25 0.06 -5.76
C SER A 74 1.97 -1.30 -5.11
N VAL A 75 2.87 -1.75 -4.24
CA VAL A 75 2.65 -2.90 -3.34
C VAL A 75 3.00 -2.47 -1.93
N TRP A 76 2.06 -2.64 -0.99
CA TRP A 76 2.27 -2.14 0.37
C TRP A 76 1.63 -2.99 1.45
N VAL A 77 2.19 -2.86 2.66
CA VAL A 77 1.54 -3.26 3.92
C VAL A 77 1.63 -2.06 4.85
N GLY A 78 0.47 -1.54 5.26
CA GLY A 78 0.35 -0.29 5.98
C GLY A 78 -0.49 -0.42 7.24
N ALA A 79 -0.30 0.52 8.17
CA ALA A 79 -1.07 0.59 9.40
C ALA A 79 -1.86 1.90 9.48
N SER A 80 -3.08 1.83 10.00
CA SER A 80 -3.94 3.00 10.19
C SER A 80 -4.85 2.83 11.41
N SER A 81 -5.41 3.95 11.87
CA SER A 81 -6.45 3.97 12.89
C SER A 81 -7.84 3.60 12.34
N SER A 82 -8.01 3.55 11.01
CA SER A 82 -9.25 3.16 10.33
C SER A 82 -8.99 2.20 9.18
N GLU A 83 -9.94 1.30 8.90
CA GLU A 83 -9.89 0.38 7.76
C GLU A 83 -10.20 1.03 6.40
N SER A 84 -10.85 2.21 6.39
CA SER A 84 -11.42 2.79 5.16
C SER A 84 -11.61 4.31 5.18
N SER A 85 -11.19 5.02 6.23
CA SER A 85 -11.37 6.48 6.31
C SER A 85 -10.29 7.23 5.50
N ASP A 86 -10.73 8.17 4.68
CA ASP A 86 -9.85 9.14 3.99
C ASP A 86 -9.33 10.25 4.93
N SER A 87 -9.80 10.26 6.18
CA SER A 87 -9.47 11.26 7.20
C SER A 87 -8.38 10.84 8.17
N THR A 88 -7.81 9.65 8.00
CA THR A 88 -6.79 9.07 8.90
C THR A 88 -5.53 8.79 8.14
N ASP A 89 -4.38 8.91 8.80
CA ASP A 89 -3.11 8.62 8.17
C ASP A 89 -2.97 7.11 7.93
N LEU A 90 -2.36 6.76 6.79
CA LEU A 90 -1.96 5.40 6.44
C LEU A 90 -0.43 5.37 6.35
N TYR A 91 0.19 4.72 7.33
CA TYR A 91 1.64 4.55 7.41
C TYR A 91 2.03 3.29 6.64
N GLN A 92 2.46 3.47 5.39
CA GLN A 92 2.58 2.41 4.38
C GLN A 92 3.94 2.47 3.67
N PRO A 93 5.02 1.92 4.24
CA PRO A 93 6.20 1.69 3.43
C PRO A 93 5.83 0.77 2.27
N LEU A 94 6.30 1.11 1.08
CA LEU A 94 5.72 0.61 -0.15
C LEU A 94 6.76 0.41 -1.23
N PHE A 95 6.50 -0.55 -2.12
CA PHE A 95 7.21 -0.70 -3.38
C PHE A 95 6.45 0.03 -4.48
N ASN A 96 7.18 0.61 -5.42
CA ASN A 96 6.60 1.19 -6.63
C ASN A 96 7.33 0.79 -7.89
N TRP A 97 6.55 0.70 -8.96
CA TRP A 97 7.03 0.45 -10.30
C TRP A 97 6.22 1.23 -11.33
N SER A 98 6.89 1.66 -12.40
CA SER A 98 6.28 2.28 -13.58
C SER A 98 7.18 2.05 -14.79
N PRO A 99 6.64 1.94 -16.02
CA PRO A 99 7.48 1.88 -17.22
C PRO A 99 8.40 3.10 -17.39
N ASN A 100 8.06 4.23 -16.78
CA ASN A 100 8.91 5.41 -16.72
C ASN A 100 9.28 5.76 -15.27
N GLN A 101 10.15 4.93 -14.67
CA GLN A 101 10.64 5.09 -13.28
C GLN A 101 11.23 6.49 -12.98
N GLU A 102 11.86 7.15 -13.97
CA GLU A 102 12.51 8.46 -13.76
C GLU A 102 11.48 9.56 -13.48
N LEU A 103 10.37 9.58 -14.23
CA LEU A 103 9.26 10.53 -14.00
C LEU A 103 8.70 10.40 -12.58
N GLN A 104 8.79 9.18 -12.06
CA GLN A 104 8.30 8.73 -10.77
C GLN A 104 9.28 8.94 -9.61
N GLY A 105 10.45 9.54 -9.89
CA GLY A 105 11.48 9.80 -8.89
C GLY A 105 12.21 8.54 -8.41
N CYS A 106 12.01 7.40 -9.09
CA CYS A 106 12.66 6.14 -8.77
C CYS A 106 13.93 5.95 -9.62
N PRO A 107 15.11 5.74 -9.00
CA PRO A 107 16.36 5.54 -9.73
C PRO A 107 16.53 4.14 -10.35
N ALA A 108 15.57 3.23 -10.16
CA ALA A 108 15.64 1.85 -10.66
C ALA A 108 15.48 1.74 -12.17
N SER A 109 15.93 0.63 -12.74
CA SER A 109 15.56 0.25 -14.11
C SER A 109 14.10 -0.20 -14.19
N VAL A 110 13.52 -0.23 -15.38
CA VAL A 110 12.15 -0.75 -15.61
C VAL A 110 11.97 -2.23 -15.25
N SER A 111 13.05 -2.97 -15.01
CA SER A 111 13.00 -4.36 -14.57
C SER A 111 13.10 -4.54 -13.05
N GLU A 112 13.11 -3.43 -12.29
CA GLU A 112 13.34 -3.41 -10.86
C GLU A 112 12.31 -2.53 -10.16
N TRP A 113 12.03 -2.84 -8.90
CA TRP A 113 11.18 -2.01 -8.05
C TRP A 113 11.99 -0.92 -7.36
N CYS A 114 11.31 0.15 -6.97
CA CYS A 114 11.79 1.03 -5.90
C CYS A 114 11.03 0.75 -4.60
N VAL A 115 11.65 1.06 -3.47
CA VAL A 115 11.00 1.04 -2.15
C VAL A 115 11.23 2.35 -1.41
N ALA A 116 10.24 2.79 -0.63
CA ALA A 116 10.37 3.91 0.29
C ALA A 116 9.50 3.70 1.53
N ALA A 117 9.92 4.27 2.66
CA ALA A 117 9.00 4.58 3.76
C ALA A 117 8.07 5.72 3.33
N SER A 118 6.77 5.58 3.59
CA SER A 118 5.75 6.43 2.98
C SER A 118 4.49 6.54 3.84
N THR A 119 3.93 7.73 3.96
CA THR A 119 2.69 7.99 4.69
C THR A 119 1.72 8.69 3.79
N TYR A 120 0.55 8.09 3.58
CA TYR A 120 -0.57 8.78 2.97
C TYR A 120 -1.35 9.51 4.06
N THR A 121 -1.52 10.81 3.89
CA THR A 121 -2.28 11.67 4.80
C THR A 121 -3.48 12.24 4.04
N PRO A 122 -4.51 12.76 4.74
CA PRO A 122 -5.62 13.45 4.08
C PRO A 122 -5.21 14.65 3.22
N ALA A 123 -4.00 15.18 3.39
CA ALA A 123 -3.47 16.31 2.63
C ALA A 123 -2.63 15.88 1.43
N GLU A 124 -1.80 14.84 1.59
CA GLU A 124 -0.80 14.44 0.59
C GLU A 124 -0.15 13.08 0.90
N GLN A 125 0.55 12.53 -0.09
CA GLN A 125 1.52 11.45 0.10
C GLN A 125 2.89 12.03 0.48
N VAL A 126 3.40 11.64 1.64
CA VAL A 126 4.75 11.97 2.10
C VAL A 126 5.63 10.72 2.00
N SER A 127 6.75 10.80 1.29
CA SER A 127 7.68 9.67 1.16
C SER A 127 9.12 10.10 1.43
N ALA A 128 9.93 9.15 1.89
CA ALA A 128 11.39 9.25 1.81
C ALA A 128 11.86 9.01 0.37
N ASP A 129 13.14 9.31 0.09
CA ASP A 129 13.72 9.04 -1.22
C ASP A 129 13.60 7.55 -1.59
N TYR A 130 13.18 7.29 -2.84
CA TYR A 130 13.09 5.94 -3.37
C TYR A 130 14.47 5.30 -3.53
N VAL A 131 14.54 4.02 -3.14
CA VAL A 131 15.75 3.21 -3.28
C VAL A 131 15.46 2.02 -4.20
N THR A 132 16.33 1.79 -5.18
CA THR A 132 16.27 0.62 -6.05
C THR A 132 16.39 -0.67 -5.24
N VAL A 133 15.48 -1.61 -5.50
CA VAL A 133 15.52 -2.97 -4.95
C VAL A 133 16.01 -3.92 -6.03
N PRO A 134 17.22 -4.50 -5.89
CA PRO A 134 17.70 -5.48 -6.84
C PRO A 134 16.75 -6.69 -6.88
N GLN A 135 16.59 -7.27 -8.06
CA GLN A 135 15.70 -8.43 -8.26
C GLN A 135 15.98 -9.56 -7.25
N SER A 136 14.90 -10.21 -6.80
CA SER A 136 14.96 -11.33 -5.84
C SER A 136 15.62 -10.99 -4.50
N THR A 137 15.68 -9.71 -4.13
CA THR A 137 16.22 -9.27 -2.83
C THR A 137 15.10 -9.15 -1.82
N GLN A 138 15.27 -9.77 -0.66
CA GLN A 138 14.37 -9.57 0.48
C GLN A 138 14.55 -8.17 1.05
N VAL A 139 13.43 -7.52 1.31
CA VAL A 139 13.33 -6.25 2.01
C VAL A 139 12.54 -6.47 3.30
N ASP A 140 13.07 -5.96 4.40
CA ASP A 140 12.48 -6.06 5.72
C ASP A 140 11.87 -4.72 6.12
N PHE A 141 10.70 -4.76 6.73
CA PHE A 141 9.90 -3.61 7.07
C PHE A 141 9.58 -3.60 8.55
N GLU A 142 9.55 -2.40 9.13
CA GLU A 142 9.07 -2.14 10.48
C GLU A 142 8.21 -0.89 10.48
N ILE A 143 7.03 -0.99 11.07
CA ILE A 143 6.17 0.13 11.47
C ILE A 143 6.06 0.05 12.99
N SER A 144 6.43 1.10 13.73
CA SER A 144 6.38 1.09 15.19
C SER A 144 5.99 2.43 15.78
N VAL A 145 5.25 2.41 16.89
CA VAL A 145 4.83 3.60 17.63
C VAL A 145 5.72 3.80 18.86
N VAL A 146 6.34 4.97 18.98
CA VAL A 146 7.11 5.39 20.16
C VAL A 146 6.82 6.85 20.44
N ASP A 147 6.41 7.18 21.67
CA ASP A 147 6.17 8.57 22.12
C ASP A 147 5.28 9.40 21.16
N ASP A 148 4.13 8.85 20.74
CA ASP A 148 3.19 9.47 19.78
C ASP A 148 3.79 9.76 18.39
N GLU A 149 4.85 9.04 18.01
CA GLU A 149 5.43 9.06 16.67
C GLU A 149 5.39 7.66 16.04
N VAL A 150 5.09 7.61 14.74
CA VAL A 150 5.19 6.41 13.93
C VAL A 150 6.52 6.40 13.19
N TYR A 151 7.31 5.38 13.45
CA TYR A 151 8.57 5.09 12.77
C TYR A 151 8.33 4.03 11.71
N GLN A 152 8.69 4.35 10.48
CA GLN A 152 8.74 3.41 9.37
C GLN A 152 10.20 3.19 8.99
N VAL A 153 10.65 1.95 9.04
CA VAL A 153 12.04 1.58 8.74
C VAL A 153 12.05 0.47 7.71
N VAL A 154 12.73 0.71 6.59
CA VAL A 154 12.95 -0.26 5.53
C VAL A 154 14.42 -0.65 5.53
N THR A 155 14.67 -1.96 5.59
CA THR A 155 16.01 -2.54 5.68
C THR A 155 16.24 -3.51 4.54
N MET A 156 17.43 -3.48 3.96
CA MET A 156 17.85 -4.43 2.92
C MET A 156 19.28 -4.89 3.20
N GLY A 157 19.50 -6.20 3.29
CA GLY A 157 20.81 -6.76 3.65
C GLY A 157 21.32 -6.28 5.02
N GLY A 158 20.42 -6.10 6.00
CA GLY A 158 20.73 -5.65 7.35
C GLY A 158 21.10 -4.16 7.48
N LYS A 159 20.87 -3.35 6.43
CA LYS A 159 21.10 -1.90 6.46
C LYS A 159 19.80 -1.15 6.25
N VAL A 160 19.57 -0.10 7.03
CA VAL A 160 18.46 0.85 6.81
C VAL A 160 18.69 1.55 5.48
N ILE A 161 17.74 1.42 4.56
CA ILE A 161 17.78 2.04 3.23
C ILE A 161 16.74 3.16 3.10
N SER A 162 15.64 3.08 3.83
CA SER A 162 14.63 4.13 3.87
C SER A 162 14.06 4.25 5.28
N LYS A 163 13.77 5.48 5.69
CA LYS A 163 13.18 5.78 7.00
C LYS A 163 12.30 7.01 6.91
N LEU A 164 11.13 6.93 7.51
CA LEU A 164 10.22 8.06 7.69
C LEU A 164 9.71 8.06 9.13
N THR A 165 9.56 9.25 9.70
CA THR A 165 8.95 9.45 11.01
C THR A 165 7.87 10.51 10.88
N ASN A 166 6.67 10.19 11.35
CA ASN A 166 5.52 11.08 11.36
C ASN A 166 4.91 11.10 12.77
N SER A 167 4.22 12.18 13.13
CA SER A 167 3.36 12.15 14.31
C SER A 167 2.25 11.12 14.12
N LEU A 168 1.89 10.43 15.20
CA LEU A 168 0.73 9.56 15.25
C LEU A 168 -0.54 10.43 15.25
N ASP A 169 -1.44 10.20 14.30
CA ASP A 169 -2.73 10.89 14.24
C ASP A 169 -3.70 10.33 15.30
N SER A 170 -3.77 9.01 15.41
CA SER A 170 -4.61 8.23 16.32
C SER A 170 -4.02 6.82 16.50
N GLY A 171 -4.38 6.12 17.57
CA GLY A 171 -3.88 4.77 17.85
C GLY A 171 -4.12 3.80 16.69
N LEU A 172 -3.08 3.10 16.24
CA LEU A 172 -3.17 2.18 15.10
C LEU A 172 -4.06 0.99 15.45
N GLN A 173 -5.11 0.78 14.66
CA GLN A 173 -6.08 -0.29 14.89
C GLN A 173 -5.96 -1.40 13.85
N TYR A 174 -5.54 -1.06 12.64
CA TYR A 174 -5.54 -1.97 11.50
C TYR A 174 -4.14 -2.08 10.92
N LEU A 175 -3.78 -3.30 10.53
CA LEU A 175 -2.70 -3.59 9.59
C LEU A 175 -3.33 -4.17 8.32
N MET A 176 -2.98 -3.61 7.18
CA MET A 176 -3.62 -3.89 5.89
C MET A 176 -2.58 -4.02 4.79
N SER A 177 -2.93 -4.68 3.69
CA SER A 177 -2.13 -4.66 2.46
C SER A 177 -2.94 -4.26 1.25
N SER A 178 -2.28 -3.80 0.21
CA SER A 178 -2.89 -3.74 -1.11
C SER A 178 -1.84 -3.80 -2.21
N ASP A 179 -2.32 -4.18 -3.40
CA ASP A 179 -1.65 -3.98 -4.67
C ASP A 179 -2.46 -2.91 -5.42
N GLU A 180 -1.85 -1.81 -5.83
CA GLU A 180 -2.57 -0.70 -6.47
C GLU A 180 -2.07 -0.51 -7.91
N CYS A 181 -2.99 -0.17 -8.79
CA CYS A 181 -2.71 0.22 -10.17
C CYS A 181 -3.32 1.59 -10.43
N TYR A 182 -2.49 2.56 -10.78
CA TYR A 182 -2.90 3.77 -11.46
C TYR A 182 -2.77 3.55 -12.96
N THR A 183 -3.88 3.66 -13.69
CA THR A 183 -3.90 3.40 -15.14
C THR A 183 -3.32 4.53 -15.97
N GLY A 184 -3.14 5.72 -15.39
CA GLY A 184 -2.89 6.94 -16.15
C GLY A 184 -3.95 7.17 -17.22
N SER A 185 -3.57 7.96 -18.22
CA SER A 185 -4.35 8.28 -19.41
C SER A 185 -4.48 7.05 -20.32
N ASP A 186 -5.51 6.23 -20.10
CA ASP A 186 -5.88 5.08 -20.95
C ASP A 186 -4.92 3.88 -20.93
N GLY A 187 -4.16 3.73 -19.84
CA GLY A 187 -3.29 2.57 -19.62
C GLY A 187 -3.97 1.40 -18.93
N ALA A 188 -3.17 0.37 -18.68
CA ALA A 188 -3.53 -0.85 -17.97
C ALA A 188 -2.28 -1.40 -17.30
N CYS A 189 -2.37 -1.88 -16.06
CA CYS A 189 -1.20 -2.43 -15.37
C CYS A 189 -0.95 -3.91 -15.72
N GLY A 190 -1.93 -4.59 -16.33
CA GLY A 190 -1.82 -6.00 -16.66
C GLY A 190 -1.81 -6.86 -15.40
N THR A 191 -0.82 -7.75 -15.31
CA THR A 191 -0.75 -8.77 -14.24
C THR A 191 0.48 -8.61 -13.37
N LEU A 192 0.33 -8.90 -12.08
CA LEU A 192 1.41 -9.00 -11.10
C LEU A 192 1.56 -10.47 -10.66
N ASP A 193 2.78 -11.00 -10.78
CA ASP A 193 3.10 -12.36 -10.34
C ASP A 193 2.78 -12.55 -8.85
N ALA A 194 2.47 -13.79 -8.47
CA ALA A 194 2.27 -14.17 -7.08
C ALA A 194 3.48 -13.79 -6.21
N TRP A 195 3.21 -13.34 -4.98
CA TRP A 195 4.22 -12.90 -4.02
C TRP A 195 3.79 -13.22 -2.58
N THR A 196 4.70 -13.05 -1.64
CA THR A 196 4.48 -13.47 -0.25
C THR A 196 4.99 -12.42 0.72
N ILE A 197 4.19 -12.12 1.75
CA ILE A 197 4.63 -11.47 2.97
C ILE A 197 5.08 -12.56 3.92
N THR A 198 6.32 -12.49 4.39
CA THR A 198 6.91 -13.51 5.28
C THR A 198 7.26 -12.93 6.65
N ASN A 199 7.29 -13.79 7.66
CA ASN A 199 7.67 -13.46 9.04
C ASN A 199 6.86 -12.28 9.63
N LEU A 200 5.58 -12.15 9.27
CA LEU A 200 4.74 -11.08 9.78
C LEU A 200 4.56 -11.26 11.29
N THR A 201 4.97 -10.24 12.05
CA THR A 201 4.80 -10.16 13.50
C THR A 201 4.13 -8.85 13.85
N VAL A 202 3.08 -8.91 14.66
CA VAL A 202 2.35 -7.75 15.17
C VAL A 202 2.40 -7.77 16.69
N THR A 203 2.77 -6.63 17.29
CA THR A 203 2.79 -6.43 18.74
C THR A 203 1.74 -5.41 19.12
N LEU A 204 0.95 -5.74 20.13
CA LEU A 204 -0.12 -4.93 20.68
C LEU A 204 0.34 -4.21 21.96
N SER A 205 -0.30 -3.10 22.29
CA SER A 205 -0.07 -2.36 23.55
C SER A 205 -0.55 -3.10 24.80
N GLY A 206 -1.36 -4.15 24.61
CA GLY A 206 -1.86 -5.04 25.66
C GLY A 206 -2.27 -6.39 25.08
N ALA A 207 -2.44 -7.38 25.96
CA ALA A 207 -2.83 -8.73 25.59
C ALA A 207 -4.26 -8.78 25.00
N ASP A 208 -4.40 -9.36 23.80
CA ASP A 208 -5.67 -9.70 23.18
C ASP A 208 -5.61 -11.09 22.53
N GLU A 209 -6.11 -12.10 23.23
CA GLU A 209 -6.15 -13.50 22.76
C GLU A 209 -7.05 -13.71 21.53
N LYS A 210 -7.91 -12.74 21.16
CA LYS A 210 -8.82 -12.83 20.02
C LYS A 210 -8.35 -12.03 18.81
N PHE A 211 -7.28 -11.25 18.93
CA PHE A 211 -6.82 -10.41 17.82
C PHE A 211 -6.49 -11.23 16.57
N GLY A 212 -5.89 -12.41 16.71
CA GLY A 212 -5.63 -13.29 15.57
C GLY A 212 -6.87 -13.76 14.81
N ASP A 213 -8.05 -13.78 15.46
CA ASP A 213 -9.32 -14.15 14.82
C ASP A 213 -9.86 -13.03 13.92
N THR A 214 -9.27 -11.83 13.97
CA THR A 214 -9.69 -10.67 13.17
C THR A 214 -9.12 -10.67 11.76
N ILE A 215 -8.21 -11.59 11.44
CA ILE A 215 -7.65 -11.64 10.09
C ILE A 215 -8.74 -11.91 9.06
N ALA A 216 -8.88 -10.99 8.12
CA ALA A 216 -9.72 -11.14 6.94
C ALA A 216 -8.82 -11.16 5.71
N LEU A 217 -9.03 -12.16 4.84
CA LEU A 217 -8.30 -12.34 3.59
C LEU A 217 -9.29 -12.20 2.44
N TYR A 218 -8.99 -11.33 1.49
CA TYR A 218 -9.84 -11.06 0.34
C TYR A 218 -9.22 -11.55 -0.97
N GLY A 219 -10.13 -11.88 -1.89
CA GLY A 219 -9.88 -12.47 -3.19
C GLY A 219 -8.89 -13.63 -3.15
N SER A 220 -7.70 -13.43 -3.71
CA SER A 220 -6.75 -14.52 -3.93
C SER A 220 -5.76 -14.80 -2.80
N MET A 221 -5.88 -14.13 -1.65
CA MET A 221 -4.94 -14.30 -0.54
C MET A 221 -5.16 -15.60 0.25
N THR A 222 -4.06 -16.17 0.75
CA THR A 222 -4.07 -17.27 1.72
C THR A 222 -3.04 -17.02 2.82
N SER A 223 -3.26 -17.57 4.01
CA SER A 223 -2.35 -17.38 5.15
C SER A 223 -1.96 -18.69 5.82
N ALA A 224 -0.81 -18.68 6.49
CA ALA A 224 -0.64 -19.51 7.67
C ALA A 224 -1.47 -18.96 8.84
N SER A 225 -1.85 -19.84 9.78
CA SER A 225 -2.56 -19.44 10.99
C SER A 225 -1.75 -18.44 11.80
N LEU A 226 -2.39 -17.36 12.26
CA LEU A 226 -1.81 -16.48 13.26
C LEU A 226 -1.69 -17.23 14.59
N THR A 227 -0.54 -17.10 15.25
CA THR A 227 -0.26 -17.74 16.53
C THR A 227 0.32 -16.73 17.51
N THR A 228 0.13 -16.98 18.80
CA THR A 228 0.70 -16.19 19.90
C THR A 228 1.30 -17.13 20.95
N SER A 229 2.33 -16.66 21.65
CA SER A 229 2.99 -17.39 22.75
C SER A 229 3.02 -16.61 24.07
N ASP A 230 2.45 -15.41 24.09
CA ASP A 230 2.51 -14.43 25.17
C ASP A 230 1.12 -13.84 25.48
N ASP A 231 0.13 -14.74 25.55
CA ASP A 231 -1.26 -14.45 25.89
C ASP A 231 -1.92 -13.39 24.97
N GLY A 232 -1.48 -13.33 23.70
CA GLY A 232 -2.05 -12.42 22.70
C GLY A 232 -1.43 -11.04 22.66
N THR A 233 -0.24 -10.84 23.24
CA THR A 233 0.49 -9.55 23.13
C THR A 233 1.23 -9.45 21.80
N THR A 234 1.77 -10.57 21.33
CA THR A 234 2.48 -10.70 20.05
C THR A 234 1.84 -11.80 19.22
N TRP A 235 1.55 -11.46 17.97
CA TRP A 235 0.96 -12.36 16.99
C TRP A 235 1.91 -12.56 15.82
N HIS A 236 2.07 -13.81 15.39
CA HIS A 236 2.98 -14.18 14.33
C HIS A 236 2.30 -15.09 13.31
N THR A 237 2.60 -14.86 12.04
CA THR A 237 2.35 -15.80 10.95
C THR A 237 3.59 -15.92 10.08
N ASP A 238 3.89 -17.15 9.65
CA ASP A 238 5.05 -17.43 8.81
C ASP A 238 4.89 -16.77 7.43
N TYR A 239 3.67 -16.77 6.90
CA TYR A 239 3.39 -16.23 5.57
C TYR A 239 1.93 -15.77 5.35
N LEU A 240 1.80 -14.78 4.46
CA LEU A 240 0.60 -14.44 3.71
C LEU A 240 0.95 -14.49 2.22
N ASP A 241 0.34 -15.42 1.50
CA ASP A 241 0.53 -15.60 0.07
C ASP A 241 -0.52 -14.82 -0.71
N VAL A 242 -0.06 -14.02 -1.66
CA VAL A 242 -0.84 -13.34 -2.68
C VAL A 242 -0.67 -14.15 -3.96
N LYS A 243 -1.76 -14.64 -4.56
CA LYS A 243 -1.67 -15.26 -5.90
C LYS A 243 -1.56 -14.16 -6.96
N LEU A 244 -1.48 -14.58 -8.23
CA LEU A 244 -1.51 -13.67 -9.37
C LEU A 244 -2.61 -12.61 -9.20
N VAL A 245 -2.23 -11.35 -9.32
CA VAL A 245 -3.16 -10.22 -9.38
C VAL A 245 -3.35 -9.86 -10.84
N ASP A 246 -4.60 -9.79 -11.28
CA ASP A 246 -4.96 -9.26 -12.58
C ASP A 246 -5.63 -7.90 -12.36
N PHE A 247 -4.93 -6.82 -12.72
CA PHE A 247 -5.44 -5.47 -12.55
C PHE A 247 -6.54 -5.12 -13.57
N ASP A 248 -6.69 -5.94 -14.60
CA ASP A 248 -7.66 -5.71 -15.68
C ASP A 248 -8.93 -6.57 -15.48
N ASP A 249 -8.95 -7.48 -14.50
CA ASP A 249 -10.11 -8.28 -14.13
C ASP A 249 -10.96 -7.60 -13.05
N THR A 250 -12.07 -6.99 -13.47
CA THR A 250 -13.03 -6.31 -12.59
C THR A 250 -14.09 -7.26 -12.02
N ALA A 251 -14.02 -8.56 -12.29
CA ALA A 251 -15.09 -9.51 -11.99
C ALA A 251 -15.32 -9.80 -10.50
N ASP A 252 -14.41 -9.41 -9.59
CA ASP A 252 -14.47 -9.79 -8.18
C ASP A 252 -14.85 -8.63 -7.21
N LEU A 253 -15.25 -7.45 -7.72
CA LEU A 253 -15.67 -6.31 -6.87
C LEU A 253 -17.16 -6.32 -6.48
N ASP A 254 -17.91 -7.38 -6.84
CA ASP A 254 -19.38 -7.44 -6.78
C ASP A 254 -19.97 -8.44 -5.75
N ASP A 255 -19.20 -9.02 -4.83
CA ASP A 255 -19.72 -9.93 -3.77
C ASP A 255 -19.69 -9.34 -2.34
#